data_AF-A0A1F5G699-F1
#
_entry.id   AF-A0A1F5G699-F1
#
_cell.length_a   1.000
_cell.length_b   1.000
_cell.length_c   1.000
_cell.angle_alpha   90.00
_cell.angle_beta   90.00
_cell.angle_gamma   90.00
#
_symmetry.space_group_name_H-M   'P 1'
#
loop_
_entity.id
_entity.type
_entity.pdbx_description
1 polymer ?
#
loop_
_entity_poly.entity_id
_entity_poly.type
_entity_poly.pdbx_seq_one_letter_code
_entity_poly.pdbx_strand_id
1 'polypeptide(L)'
;MLIFESTFPNDYRRGEVKQILDYVLTGKFCQIVCIPGAGKATILRLLSHNRNLLKFHLKEKEEAVRFLYLNLEHTNYQEEQIAKFLLVALDEKAPNTGDYFVLTKKLTEAVNKLVVQGQTIIFLFDHFDEYQNRIPRSFFQLLRSLKSIAKYKFAVAFATRRDLTELVDGEILKDFYDFFTGNIVYLAIHDEAATNLLFSQIERVFDKKIPQKDKEKIIDISGGHIKLTKVLAESHLRENISLDMDTLLKTQIVQATLSEIWLALTAPEQQALRSVAQNKEPMKDTLENLIKFDLLKKLEQSNLPRRQAGNLTIQQYIFTIPLLKEFVISTVPTLISEKFTFNEKTKEIMRGQNLITDLLSPQEYRLLQFLIENQGRLITRDEIIKAVWPQALVAEGITDEAIDQLIYRLRKKTEDDPNNPKHTITVKGQGFRFNP
;
A
#
# COMPACT_ATOMS: atom_id res chain seq x y z
N MET A 1 -0.80 -21.59 -9.87
CA MET A 1 -0.09 -21.57 -11.17
C MET A 1 1.40 -21.53 -10.88
N LEU A 2 2.14 -22.60 -11.18
CA LEU A 2 3.59 -22.59 -11.06
C LEU A 2 4.14 -21.80 -12.24
N ILE A 3 4.60 -20.57 -11.97
CA ILE A 3 5.20 -19.72 -12.99
C ILE A 3 6.68 -20.11 -13.07
N PHE A 4 7.10 -20.65 -14.20
CA PHE A 4 8.52 -20.94 -14.43
C PHE A 4 9.24 -19.63 -14.74
N GLU A 5 10.14 -19.23 -13.85
CA GLU A 5 10.91 -17.99 -13.98
C GLU A 5 11.68 -17.91 -15.31
N SER A 6 12.04 -19.06 -15.90
CA SER A 6 12.71 -19.16 -17.21
C SER A 6 11.87 -18.68 -18.40
N THR A 7 10.55 -18.50 -18.23
CA THR A 7 9.65 -18.07 -19.31
C THR A 7 9.55 -16.55 -19.43
N PHE A 8 10.11 -15.80 -18.48
CA PHE A 8 10.08 -14.36 -18.52
C PHE A 8 11.03 -13.80 -19.60
N PRO A 9 10.63 -12.73 -20.29
CA PRO A 9 11.49 -12.09 -21.27
C PRO A 9 12.69 -11.43 -20.58
N ASN A 10 13.83 -11.40 -21.27
CA ASN A 10 15.09 -10.90 -20.70
C ASN A 10 15.06 -9.38 -20.41
N ASP A 11 14.18 -8.65 -21.08
CA ASP A 11 13.96 -7.20 -20.93
C ASP A 11 12.78 -6.86 -20.01
N TYR A 12 12.26 -7.83 -19.25
CA TYR A 12 11.22 -7.60 -18.25
C TYR A 12 11.61 -6.46 -17.30
N ARG A 13 10.82 -5.37 -17.28
CA ARG A 13 11.09 -4.17 -16.47
C ARG A 13 12.53 -3.65 -16.60
N ARG A 14 13.03 -3.60 -17.84
CA ARG A 14 14.43 -3.30 -18.15
C ARG A 14 14.96 -2.05 -17.45
N GLY A 15 14.15 -0.99 -17.36
CA GLY A 15 14.55 0.28 -16.74
C GLY A 15 14.76 0.14 -15.23
N GLU A 16 13.77 -0.40 -14.53
CA GLU A 16 13.81 -0.59 -13.08
C GLU A 16 14.83 -1.64 -12.68
N VAL A 17 14.93 -2.77 -13.40
CA VAL A 17 15.97 -3.78 -13.16
C VAL A 17 17.35 -3.16 -13.29
N LYS A 18 17.60 -2.34 -14.33
CA LYS A 18 18.87 -1.64 -14.49
C LYS A 18 19.16 -0.71 -13.30
N GLN A 19 18.18 0.09 -12.86
CA GLN A 19 18.36 0.98 -11.70
C GLN A 19 18.67 0.21 -10.41
N ILE A 20 17.95 -0.88 -10.15
CA ILE A 20 18.20 -1.76 -9.00
C ILE A 20 19.66 -2.24 -9.04
N LEU A 21 20.09 -2.78 -10.19
CA LEU A 21 21.45 -3.29 -10.38
C LEU A 21 22.51 -2.20 -10.21
N ASP A 22 22.30 -1.00 -10.74
CA ASP A 22 23.22 0.14 -10.61
C ASP A 22 23.46 0.51 -9.13
N TYR A 23 22.43 0.39 -8.27
CA TYR A 23 22.57 0.58 -6.83
C TYR A 23 23.29 -0.59 -6.14
N VAL A 24 22.77 -1.81 -6.28
CA VAL A 24 23.25 -2.95 -5.48
C VAL A 24 24.65 -3.39 -5.89
N LEU A 25 25.04 -3.26 -7.17
CA LEU A 25 26.39 -3.61 -7.63
C LEU A 25 27.46 -2.61 -7.20
N THR A 26 27.06 -1.40 -6.80
CA THR A 26 27.95 -0.44 -6.14
C THR A 26 27.95 -0.60 -4.62
N GLY A 27 27.29 -1.65 -4.12
CA GLY A 27 27.19 -1.98 -2.70
C GLY A 27 26.19 -1.11 -1.94
N LYS A 28 25.33 -0.35 -2.63
CA LYS A 28 24.35 0.50 -1.95
C LYS A 28 23.13 -0.33 -1.54
N PHE A 29 22.53 0.04 -0.42
CA PHE A 29 21.21 -0.47 -0.07
C PHE A 29 20.16 0.24 -0.90
N CYS A 30 19.18 -0.50 -1.41
CA CYS A 30 18.11 0.06 -2.22
C CYS A 30 16.74 -0.36 -1.70
N GLN A 31 15.75 0.48 -1.94
CA GLN A 31 14.34 0.18 -1.73
C GLN A 31 13.67 -0.06 -3.08
N ILE A 32 12.79 -1.05 -3.15
CA ILE A 32 11.95 -1.32 -4.31
C ILE A 32 10.51 -1.11 -3.87
N VAL A 33 9.95 0.01 -4.30
CA VAL A 33 8.67 0.52 -3.78
C VAL A 33 7.61 0.45 -4.87
N CYS A 34 6.43 -0.10 -4.56
CA CYS A 34 5.27 0.09 -5.42
C CYS A 34 3.96 -0.29 -4.70
N ILE A 35 2.84 -0.02 -5.36
CA ILE A 35 1.51 -0.46 -4.89
C ILE A 35 1.35 -1.99 -4.92
N PRO A 36 0.43 -2.57 -4.12
CA PRO A 36 0.15 -4.00 -4.16
C PRO A 36 -0.23 -4.48 -5.57
N GLY A 37 0.27 -5.64 -5.97
CA GLY A 37 -0.07 -6.24 -7.27
C GLY A 37 0.72 -5.75 -8.49
N ALA A 38 1.65 -4.78 -8.34
CA ALA A 38 2.47 -4.31 -9.46
C ALA A 38 3.68 -5.20 -9.80
N GLY A 39 4.01 -6.20 -8.97
CA GLY A 39 5.01 -7.23 -9.32
C GLY A 39 6.39 -7.15 -8.62
N LYS A 40 6.47 -6.60 -7.40
CA LYS A 40 7.72 -6.59 -6.58
C LYS A 40 8.33 -7.98 -6.39
N ALA A 41 7.54 -8.90 -5.84
CA ALA A 41 7.98 -10.27 -5.60
C ALA A 41 8.46 -10.96 -6.89
N THR A 42 7.83 -10.66 -8.02
CA THR A 42 8.25 -11.18 -9.34
C THR A 42 9.64 -10.68 -9.72
N ILE A 43 9.92 -9.38 -9.60
CA ILE A 43 11.27 -8.85 -9.88
C ILE A 43 12.31 -9.50 -8.97
N LEU A 44 12.04 -9.58 -7.66
CA LEU A 44 12.99 -10.16 -6.71
C LEU A 44 13.31 -11.62 -7.05
N ARG A 45 12.29 -12.43 -7.37
CA ARG A 45 12.46 -13.82 -7.79
C ARG A 45 13.25 -13.95 -9.10
N LEU A 46 12.97 -13.09 -10.08
CA LEU A 46 13.72 -13.08 -11.33
C LEU A 46 15.20 -12.72 -11.11
N LEU A 47 15.48 -11.74 -10.25
CA LEU A 47 16.85 -11.40 -9.87
C LEU A 47 17.55 -12.54 -9.14
N SER A 48 16.83 -13.37 -8.38
CA SER A 48 17.43 -14.49 -7.63
C SER A 48 17.70 -15.74 -8.46
N HIS A 49 16.84 -16.10 -9.44
CA HIS A 49 17.03 -17.37 -10.17
C HIS A 49 16.95 -17.29 -11.71
N ASN A 50 16.56 -16.16 -12.33
CA ASN A 50 16.53 -16.08 -13.79
C ASN A 50 17.91 -15.69 -14.37
N ARG A 51 18.70 -16.72 -14.68
CA ARG A 51 20.05 -16.59 -15.28
C ARG A 51 20.05 -15.88 -16.64
N ASN A 52 19.01 -16.04 -17.47
CA ASN A 52 18.96 -15.41 -18.79
C ASN A 52 18.79 -13.89 -18.68
N LEU A 53 17.88 -13.44 -17.81
CA LEU A 53 17.68 -12.03 -17.49
C LEU A 53 18.95 -11.43 -16.88
N LEU A 54 19.57 -12.12 -15.91
CA LEU A 54 20.81 -11.64 -15.31
C LEU A 54 21.94 -11.56 -16.34
N LYS A 55 22.10 -12.54 -17.24
CA LYS A 55 23.11 -12.49 -18.33
C LYS A 55 22.84 -11.34 -19.30
N PHE A 56 21.57 -11.04 -19.59
CA PHE A 56 21.21 -9.90 -20.43
C PHE A 56 21.65 -8.57 -19.80
N HIS A 57 21.46 -8.39 -18.50
CA HIS A 57 21.79 -7.16 -17.79
C HIS A 57 23.27 -7.05 -17.35
N LEU A 58 23.85 -8.14 -16.85
CA LEU A 58 25.19 -8.19 -16.25
C LEU A 58 26.28 -8.68 -17.20
N LYS A 59 25.90 -9.32 -18.32
CA LYS A 59 26.83 -9.98 -19.24
C LYS A 59 27.70 -10.99 -18.50
N GLU A 60 29.01 -10.94 -18.71
CA GLU A 60 30.01 -11.84 -18.09
C GLU A 60 30.10 -11.68 -16.56
N LYS A 61 29.61 -10.57 -15.98
CA LYS A 61 29.64 -10.35 -14.53
C LYS A 61 28.59 -11.18 -13.78
N GLU A 62 27.66 -11.81 -14.49
CA GLU A 62 26.55 -12.56 -13.90
C GLU A 62 27.01 -13.67 -12.94
N GLU A 63 28.04 -14.44 -13.30
CA GLU A 63 28.57 -15.53 -12.46
C GLU A 63 29.27 -15.05 -11.18
N ALA A 64 29.66 -13.78 -11.15
CA ALA A 64 30.29 -13.14 -10.00
C ALA A 64 29.28 -12.49 -9.05
N VAL A 65 27.97 -12.57 -9.32
CA VAL A 65 26.94 -11.94 -8.50
C VAL A 65 25.95 -12.98 -8.01
N ARG A 66 25.72 -12.98 -6.70
CA ARG A 66 24.83 -13.91 -6.01
C ARG A 66 23.70 -13.16 -5.34
N PHE A 67 22.51 -13.30 -5.91
CA PHE A 67 21.27 -12.77 -5.35
C PHE A 67 20.61 -13.83 -4.46
N LEU A 68 20.22 -13.44 -3.25
CA LEU A 68 19.55 -14.31 -2.29
C LEU A 68 18.17 -13.75 -1.98
N TYR A 69 17.13 -14.48 -2.37
CA TYR A 69 15.75 -14.13 -2.03
C TYR A 69 15.45 -14.52 -0.58
N LEU A 70 14.99 -13.55 0.21
CA LEU A 70 14.77 -13.69 1.65
C LEU A 70 13.36 -13.21 1.98
N ASN A 71 12.56 -14.06 2.61
CA ASN A 71 11.26 -13.69 3.18
C ASN A 71 11.25 -14.10 4.66
N LEU A 72 11.06 -13.13 5.54
CA LEU A 72 11.07 -13.33 6.99
C LEU A 72 9.67 -13.29 7.64
N GLU A 73 8.58 -13.15 6.88
CA GLU A 73 7.21 -12.99 7.38
C GLU A 73 6.80 -14.06 8.41
N HIS A 74 7.22 -15.30 8.19
CA HIS A 74 6.89 -16.45 9.05
C HIS A 74 7.95 -16.76 10.11
N THR A 75 8.96 -15.91 10.25
CA THR A 75 9.94 -16.05 11.33
C THR A 75 9.36 -15.46 12.61
N ASN A 76 9.80 -15.97 13.76
CA ASN A 76 9.45 -15.40 15.06
C ASN A 76 10.27 -14.13 15.39
N TYR A 77 11.04 -13.62 14.42
CA TYR A 77 11.91 -12.45 14.51
C TYR A 77 12.95 -12.49 15.64
N GLN A 78 13.26 -13.68 16.18
CA GLN A 78 14.36 -13.85 17.11
C GLN A 78 15.70 -13.76 16.39
N GLU A 79 16.67 -13.10 17.01
CA GLU A 79 17.99 -12.81 16.44
C GLU A 79 18.67 -14.08 15.89
N GLU A 80 18.61 -15.15 16.67
CA GLU A 80 19.20 -16.45 16.35
C GLU A 80 18.54 -17.11 15.13
N GLN A 81 17.22 -17.03 15.03
CA GLN A 81 16.47 -17.62 13.92
C GLN A 81 16.73 -16.86 12.62
N ILE A 82 16.80 -15.52 12.69
CA ILE A 82 17.19 -14.70 11.55
C ILE A 82 18.61 -15.05 11.11
N ALA A 83 19.57 -15.13 12.03
CA ALA A 83 20.95 -15.48 11.69
C ALA A 83 21.07 -16.88 11.07
N LYS A 84 20.34 -17.87 11.59
CA LYS A 84 20.25 -19.22 11.01
C LYS A 84 19.64 -19.19 9.61
N PHE A 85 18.57 -18.43 9.41
CA PHE A 85 17.93 -18.27 8.10
C PHE A 85 18.89 -17.69 7.07
N LEU A 86 19.63 -16.64 7.43
CA LEU A 86 20.63 -16.02 6.55
C LEU A 86 21.80 -16.96 6.21
N LEU A 87 22.24 -17.79 7.17
CA LEU A 87 23.25 -18.83 6.92
C LEU A 87 22.74 -19.86 5.90
N VAL A 88 21.53 -20.35 6.09
CA VAL A 88 20.91 -21.32 5.16
C VAL A 88 20.78 -20.71 3.76
N ALA A 89 20.40 -19.43 3.65
CA ALA A 89 20.31 -18.75 2.37
C ALA A 89 21.67 -18.64 1.63
N LEU A 90 22.78 -18.64 2.37
CA LEU A 90 24.14 -18.65 1.80
C LEU A 90 24.65 -20.06 1.45
N ASP A 91 23.79 -21.09 1.53
CA ASP A 91 24.14 -22.52 1.48
C ASP A 91 25.11 -22.95 2.59
N GLU A 92 25.09 -22.28 3.73
CA GLU A 92 25.93 -22.62 4.88
C GLU A 92 25.15 -23.42 5.93
N LYS A 93 25.78 -24.45 6.48
CA LYS A 93 25.18 -25.24 7.55
C LYS A 93 25.06 -24.41 8.83
N ALA A 94 23.84 -24.07 9.23
CA ALA A 94 23.59 -23.40 10.49
C ALA A 94 24.06 -24.26 11.70
N PRO A 95 24.92 -23.75 12.59
CA PRO A 95 25.28 -24.44 13.82
C PRO A 95 24.06 -24.72 14.68
N ASN A 96 24.03 -25.88 15.34
CA ASN A 96 22.97 -26.23 16.29
C ASN A 96 23.22 -25.54 17.65
N THR A 97 23.15 -24.22 17.68
CA THR A 97 23.33 -23.37 18.86
C THR A 97 22.26 -22.28 18.92
N GLY A 98 21.91 -21.83 20.11
CA GLY A 98 21.12 -20.60 20.34
C GLY A 98 22.01 -19.37 20.56
N ASP A 99 23.33 -19.48 20.41
CA ASP A 99 24.23 -18.35 20.60
C ASP A 99 24.29 -17.46 19.36
N TYR A 100 23.66 -16.29 19.44
CA TYR A 100 23.63 -15.30 18.37
C TYR A 100 25.04 -14.83 17.94
N PHE A 101 25.99 -14.73 18.87
CA PHE A 101 27.36 -14.32 18.55
C PHE A 101 28.07 -15.36 17.69
N VAL A 102 27.90 -16.65 18.01
CA VAL A 102 28.47 -17.75 17.20
C VAL A 102 27.85 -17.77 15.80
N LEU A 103 26.53 -17.55 15.70
CA LEU A 103 25.83 -17.52 14.41
C LEU A 103 26.27 -16.34 13.53
N THR A 104 26.35 -15.13 14.09
CA THR A 104 26.77 -13.93 13.36
C THR A 104 28.24 -13.96 12.94
N LYS A 105 29.12 -14.54 13.78
CA LYS A 105 30.51 -14.80 13.42
C LYS A 105 30.60 -15.72 12.21
N LYS A 106 29.86 -16.84 12.21
CA LYS A 106 29.85 -17.76 11.07
C LYS A 106 29.28 -17.10 9.80
N LEU A 107 28.24 -16.30 9.93
CA LEU A 107 27.65 -15.57 8.80
C LEU A 107 28.68 -14.62 8.18
N THR A 108 29.42 -13.93 9.03
CA THR A 108 30.51 -13.03 8.63
C THR A 108 31.63 -13.78 7.90
N GLU A 109 32.06 -14.92 8.42
CA GLU A 109 33.07 -15.78 7.79
C GLU A 109 32.61 -16.29 6.41
N ALA A 110 31.34 -16.69 6.29
CA ALA A 110 30.75 -17.15 5.05
C ALA A 110 30.71 -16.06 3.98
N VAL A 111 30.23 -14.87 4.34
CA VAL A 111 30.22 -13.70 3.44
C VAL A 111 31.63 -13.34 3.02
N ASN A 112 32.58 -13.28 3.95
CA ASN A 112 33.97 -12.95 3.64
C ASN A 112 34.62 -13.97 2.68
N LYS A 113 34.38 -15.27 2.90
CA LYS A 113 34.86 -16.35 2.02
C LYS A 113 34.38 -16.16 0.58
N LEU A 114 33.09 -15.91 0.40
CA LEU A 114 32.50 -15.67 -0.93
C LEU A 114 33.09 -14.41 -1.59
N VAL A 115 33.25 -13.33 -0.82
CA VAL A 115 33.85 -12.07 -1.29
C VAL A 115 35.29 -12.25 -1.79
N VAL A 116 36.10 -13.01 -1.05
CA VAL A 116 37.48 -13.37 -1.41
C VAL A 116 37.51 -14.21 -2.69
N GLN A 117 36.50 -15.07 -2.92
CA GLN A 117 36.32 -15.83 -4.16
C GLN A 117 35.84 -14.97 -5.34
N GLY A 118 35.73 -13.65 -5.18
CA GLY A 118 35.31 -12.74 -6.25
C GLY A 118 33.83 -12.40 -6.24
N GLN A 119 33.01 -13.06 -5.43
CA GLN A 119 31.55 -12.92 -5.46
C GLN A 119 31.07 -11.60 -4.85
N THR A 120 30.03 -11.03 -5.44
CA THR A 120 29.20 -9.96 -4.90
C THR A 120 27.89 -10.56 -4.38
N ILE A 121 27.52 -10.28 -3.14
CA ILE A 121 26.38 -10.89 -2.45
C ILE A 121 25.29 -9.85 -2.26
N ILE A 122 24.08 -10.16 -2.69
CA ILE A 122 22.94 -9.24 -2.65
C ILE A 122 21.78 -9.94 -1.95
N PHE A 123 21.38 -9.40 -0.80
CA PHE A 123 20.20 -9.87 -0.08
C PHE A 123 18.96 -9.16 -0.60
N LEU A 124 17.93 -9.92 -0.97
CA LEU A 124 16.67 -9.41 -1.49
C LEU A 124 15.56 -9.73 -0.49
N PHE A 125 15.22 -8.77 0.39
CA PHE A 125 14.14 -8.93 1.35
C PHE A 125 12.79 -8.60 0.72
N ASP A 126 11.90 -9.58 0.68
CA ASP A 126 10.53 -9.39 0.20
C ASP A 126 9.59 -9.02 1.36
N HIS A 127 8.55 -8.23 1.05
CA HIS A 127 7.54 -7.75 2.02
C HIS A 127 8.14 -7.18 3.33
N PHE A 128 9.27 -6.47 3.22
CA PHE A 128 9.97 -5.96 4.41
C PHE A 128 9.10 -4.99 5.22
N ASP A 129 8.12 -4.34 4.59
CA ASP A 129 7.11 -3.47 5.19
C ASP A 129 6.08 -4.16 6.09
N GLU A 130 6.05 -5.49 6.15
CA GLU A 130 5.16 -6.24 7.03
C GLU A 130 5.78 -6.54 8.40
N TYR A 131 7.11 -6.49 8.50
CA TYR A 131 7.86 -6.97 9.66
C TYR A 131 9.04 -6.09 10.09
N GLN A 132 9.32 -4.98 9.40
CA GLN A 132 10.36 -4.00 9.71
C GLN A 132 10.40 -3.56 11.17
N ASN A 133 9.24 -3.32 11.79
CA ASN A 133 9.15 -2.86 13.20
C ASN A 133 9.19 -4.01 14.22
N ARG A 134 9.10 -5.27 13.75
CA ARG A 134 9.25 -6.47 14.60
C ARG A 134 10.67 -7.01 14.59
N ILE A 135 11.49 -6.59 13.62
CA ILE A 135 12.89 -7.00 13.53
C ILE A 135 13.72 -6.34 14.64
N PRO A 136 14.59 -7.11 15.32
CA PRO A 136 15.50 -6.56 16.33
C PRO A 136 16.56 -5.64 15.72
N ARG A 137 16.98 -4.60 16.46
CA ARG A 137 18.03 -3.66 16.01
C ARG A 137 19.36 -4.35 15.65
N SER A 138 19.66 -5.47 16.30
CA SER A 138 20.84 -6.29 16.03
C SER A 138 20.90 -6.81 14.58
N PHE A 139 19.77 -6.96 13.91
CA PHE A 139 19.71 -7.29 12.49
C PHE A 139 20.32 -6.19 11.62
N PHE A 140 19.97 -4.92 11.86
CA PHE A 140 20.55 -3.81 11.10
C PHE A 140 22.04 -3.63 11.41
N GLN A 141 22.45 -3.86 12.66
CA GLN A 141 23.88 -3.91 13.01
C GLN A 141 24.61 -5.05 12.31
N LEU A 142 23.97 -6.21 12.16
CA LEU A 142 24.50 -7.33 11.40
C LEU A 142 24.70 -6.96 9.94
N LEU A 143 23.70 -6.37 9.27
CA LEU A 143 23.83 -5.90 7.89
C LEU A 143 24.96 -4.86 7.74
N ARG A 144 25.11 -3.94 8.71
CA ARG A 144 26.20 -2.95 8.73
C ARG A 144 27.56 -3.63 8.87
N SER A 145 27.65 -4.66 9.71
CA SER A 145 28.87 -5.46 9.91
C SER A 145 29.27 -6.22 8.66
N LEU A 146 28.31 -6.91 8.01
CA LEU A 146 28.52 -7.60 6.74
C LEU A 146 28.97 -6.62 5.65
N LYS A 147 28.34 -5.45 5.58
CA LYS A 147 28.70 -4.38 4.65
C LYS A 147 30.11 -3.84 4.87
N SER A 148 30.51 -3.65 6.13
CA SER A 148 31.87 -3.20 6.48
C SER A 148 32.94 -4.16 5.96
N ILE A 149 32.68 -5.46 6.08
CA ILE A 149 33.63 -6.52 5.72
C ILE A 149 33.69 -6.74 4.21
N ALA A 150 32.53 -6.82 3.57
CA ALA A 150 32.43 -7.07 2.13
C ALA A 150 32.61 -5.80 1.27
N LYS A 151 32.59 -4.61 1.87
CA LYS A 151 32.64 -3.31 1.18
C LYS A 151 31.60 -3.26 0.06
N TYR A 152 31.98 -2.87 -1.15
CA TYR A 152 31.07 -2.75 -2.29
C TYR A 152 30.53 -4.08 -2.82
N LYS A 153 31.06 -5.23 -2.36
CA LYS A 153 30.60 -6.57 -2.73
C LYS A 153 29.45 -7.10 -1.88
N PHE A 154 28.86 -6.26 -1.03
CA PHE A 154 27.61 -6.57 -0.31
C PHE A 154 26.62 -5.43 -0.43
N ALA A 155 25.37 -5.79 -0.71
CA ALA A 155 24.23 -4.92 -0.79
C ALA A 155 22.95 -5.62 -0.34
N VAL A 156 21.91 -4.83 -0.14
CA VAL A 156 20.60 -5.26 0.31
C VAL A 156 19.56 -4.49 -0.48
N ALA A 157 18.57 -5.19 -1.01
CA ALA A 157 17.36 -4.60 -1.56
C ALA A 157 16.17 -4.93 -0.65
N PHE A 158 15.41 -3.92 -0.25
CA PHE A 158 14.18 -4.07 0.51
C PHE A 158 12.98 -3.82 -0.41
N ALA A 159 12.15 -4.82 -0.65
CA ALA A 159 10.88 -4.63 -1.34
C ALA A 159 9.80 -4.23 -0.34
N THR A 160 9.12 -3.12 -0.62
CA THR A 160 8.17 -2.50 0.30
C THR A 160 6.99 -1.89 -0.45
N ARG A 161 5.88 -1.64 0.27
CA ARG A 161 4.73 -0.92 -0.29
C ARG A 161 4.93 0.60 -0.30
N ARG A 162 5.77 1.13 0.58
CA ARG A 162 6.08 2.56 0.72
C ARG A 162 7.56 2.76 1.04
N ASP A 163 7.99 4.01 1.03
CA ASP A 163 9.31 4.38 1.52
C ASP A 163 9.47 3.95 2.98
N LEU A 164 10.54 3.23 3.29
CA LEU A 164 10.85 2.75 4.64
C LEU A 164 11.02 3.88 5.64
N THR A 165 11.43 5.07 5.20
CA THR A 165 11.50 6.24 6.07
C THR A 165 10.13 6.66 6.62
N GLU A 166 9.03 6.28 5.95
CA GLU A 166 7.65 6.47 6.43
C GLU A 166 7.14 5.30 7.29
N LEU A 167 7.75 4.11 7.18
CA LEU A 167 7.23 2.86 7.75
C LEU A 167 7.96 2.40 9.01
N VAL A 168 9.22 2.79 9.15
CA VAL A 168 10.12 2.35 10.22
C VAL A 168 10.00 3.28 11.42
N ASP A 169 9.96 2.72 12.63
CA ASP A 169 9.89 3.50 13.86
C ASP A 169 11.06 4.48 14.02
N GLY A 170 10.78 5.65 14.61
CA GLY A 170 11.74 6.77 14.68
C GLY A 170 13.08 6.44 15.33
N GLU A 171 13.13 5.47 16.25
CA GLU A 171 14.38 5.02 16.86
C GLU A 171 15.26 4.23 15.89
N ILE A 172 14.68 3.31 15.11
CA ILE A 172 15.39 2.54 14.09
C ILE A 172 15.82 3.49 12.97
N LEU A 173 14.92 4.38 12.54
CA LEU A 173 15.22 5.37 11.51
C LEU A 173 16.41 6.26 11.92
N LYS A 174 16.47 6.70 13.19
CA LYS A 174 17.58 7.51 13.69
C LYS A 174 18.93 6.78 13.64
N ASP A 175 18.96 5.52 14.05
CA ASP A 175 20.22 4.74 14.17
C ASP A 175 20.70 4.16 12.82
N PHE A 176 19.78 3.98 11.86
CA PHE A 176 19.99 3.26 10.59
C PHE A 176 19.50 4.04 9.36
N TYR A 177 19.41 5.37 9.44
CA TYR A 177 18.96 6.24 8.35
C TYR A 177 19.67 5.97 7.02
N ASP A 178 20.95 5.62 7.08
CA ASP A 178 21.81 5.29 5.93
C ASP A 178 21.32 4.08 5.12
N PHE A 179 20.51 3.19 5.71
CA PHE A 179 19.90 2.07 5.01
C PHE A 179 18.69 2.45 4.17
N PHE A 180 18.00 3.53 4.56
CA PHE A 180 16.69 3.85 4.03
C PHE A 180 16.71 5.07 3.10
N THR A 181 17.79 5.85 3.05
CA THR A 181 17.81 7.08 2.24
C THR A 181 18.38 6.92 0.82
N GLY A 182 17.85 7.69 -0.13
CA GLY A 182 18.48 8.03 -1.41
C GLY A 182 18.36 7.04 -2.58
N ASN A 183 18.33 5.73 -2.32
CA ASN A 183 18.32 4.72 -3.40
C ASN A 183 16.96 4.00 -3.48
N ILE A 184 15.98 4.66 -4.08
CA ILE A 184 14.61 4.13 -4.18
C ILE A 184 14.27 3.92 -5.65
N VAL A 185 13.82 2.71 -5.99
CA VAL A 185 13.28 2.36 -7.30
C VAL A 185 11.78 2.19 -7.17
N TYR A 186 11.02 3.13 -7.73
CA TYR A 186 9.58 3.02 -7.83
C TYR A 186 9.23 2.21 -9.08
N LEU A 187 8.48 1.12 -8.92
CA LEU A 187 8.06 0.30 -10.07
C LEU A 187 6.87 0.95 -10.75
N ALA A 188 6.97 1.14 -12.07
CA ALA A 188 5.84 1.59 -12.87
C ALA A 188 4.70 0.56 -12.80
N ILE A 189 3.46 1.04 -12.92
CA ILE A 189 2.28 0.17 -12.89
C ILE A 189 2.26 -0.75 -14.12
N HIS A 190 2.72 -0.24 -15.25
CA HIS A 190 2.76 -0.94 -16.53
C HIS A 190 4.19 -1.29 -16.95
N ASP A 191 4.35 -2.52 -17.44
CA ASP A 191 5.49 -2.96 -18.22
C ASP A 191 4.95 -3.79 -19.40
N GLU A 192 5.35 -3.43 -20.61
CA GLU A 192 4.80 -4.03 -21.84
C GLU A 192 5.19 -5.51 -21.94
N ALA A 193 6.46 -5.83 -21.68
CA ALA A 193 6.99 -7.19 -21.70
C ALA A 193 6.28 -8.09 -20.66
N ALA A 194 6.08 -7.58 -19.44
CA ALA A 194 5.32 -8.25 -18.39
C ALA A 194 3.87 -8.52 -18.80
N THR A 195 3.23 -7.53 -19.42
CA THR A 195 1.82 -7.61 -19.81
C THR A 195 1.61 -8.60 -20.97
N ASN A 196 2.49 -8.58 -21.96
CA ASN A 196 2.47 -9.52 -23.08
C ASN A 196 2.71 -10.97 -22.62
N LEU A 197 3.65 -11.17 -21.69
CA LEU A 197 3.86 -12.47 -21.06
C LEU A 197 2.62 -12.93 -20.30
N LEU A 198 2.02 -12.05 -19.51
CA LEU A 198 0.82 -12.34 -18.72
C LEU A 198 -0.33 -12.81 -19.61
N PHE A 199 -0.62 -12.12 -20.71
CA PHE A 199 -1.63 -12.57 -21.66
C PHE A 199 -1.29 -13.94 -22.25
N SER A 200 -0.05 -14.14 -22.70
CA SER A 200 0.40 -15.43 -23.26
C SER A 200 0.23 -16.58 -22.27
N GLN A 201 0.49 -16.31 -20.99
CA GLN A 201 0.33 -17.26 -19.90
C GLN A 201 -1.15 -17.59 -19.65
N ILE A 202 -2.03 -16.59 -19.58
CA ILE A 202 -3.47 -16.78 -19.43
C ILE A 202 -4.02 -17.59 -20.61
N GLU A 203 -3.70 -17.20 -21.84
CA GLU A 203 -4.16 -17.91 -23.05
C GLU A 203 -3.77 -19.39 -23.04
N ARG A 204 -2.55 -19.71 -22.58
CA ARG A 204 -2.07 -21.08 -22.44
C ARG A 204 -2.81 -21.86 -21.35
N VAL A 205 -3.14 -21.22 -20.23
CA VAL A 205 -3.85 -21.87 -19.11
C VAL A 205 -5.29 -22.20 -19.48
N PHE A 206 -5.97 -21.28 -20.16
CA PHE A 206 -7.37 -21.46 -20.55
C PHE A 206 -7.55 -22.12 -21.92
N ASP A 207 -6.44 -22.40 -22.62
CA ASP A 207 -6.40 -22.92 -23.99
C ASP A 207 -7.29 -22.12 -24.96
N LYS A 208 -7.27 -20.79 -24.80
CA LYS A 208 -8.10 -19.86 -25.57
C LYS A 208 -7.33 -18.57 -25.83
N LYS A 209 -7.48 -18.02 -27.04
CA LYS A 209 -6.87 -16.74 -27.42
C LYS A 209 -7.76 -15.57 -27.01
N ILE A 210 -7.13 -14.50 -26.53
CA ILE A 210 -7.80 -13.23 -26.26
C ILE A 210 -7.60 -12.35 -27.52
N PRO A 211 -8.67 -11.83 -28.14
CA PRO A 211 -8.55 -10.92 -29.27
C PRO A 211 -7.65 -9.73 -28.95
N GLN A 212 -6.85 -9.27 -29.91
CA GLN A 212 -5.91 -8.16 -29.70
C GLN A 212 -6.62 -6.87 -29.23
N LYS A 213 -7.79 -6.59 -29.79
CA LYS A 213 -8.65 -5.47 -29.38
C LYS A 213 -9.06 -5.55 -27.91
N ASP A 214 -9.32 -6.75 -27.40
CA ASP A 214 -9.69 -6.94 -26.00
C ASP A 214 -8.48 -6.84 -25.08
N LYS A 215 -7.29 -7.27 -25.52
CA LYS A 215 -6.03 -7.03 -24.79
C LYS A 215 -5.75 -5.54 -24.62
N GLU A 216 -5.85 -4.78 -25.70
CA GLU A 216 -5.69 -3.32 -25.70
C GLU A 216 -6.71 -2.67 -24.75
N LYS A 217 -7.99 -3.06 -24.86
CA LYS A 217 -9.05 -2.55 -23.97
C LYS A 217 -8.80 -2.90 -22.50
N ILE A 218 -8.33 -4.11 -22.20
CA ILE A 218 -7.98 -4.51 -20.83
C ILE A 218 -6.84 -3.66 -20.30
N ILE A 219 -5.78 -3.43 -21.08
CA ILE A 219 -4.65 -2.57 -20.71
C ILE A 219 -5.13 -1.14 -20.45
N ASP A 220 -5.94 -0.59 -21.35
CA ASP A 220 -6.47 0.77 -21.24
C ASP A 220 -7.29 0.95 -19.96
N ILE A 221 -8.15 -0.02 -19.64
CA ILE A 221 -8.99 0.02 -18.44
C ILE A 221 -8.17 -0.16 -17.16
N SER A 222 -7.20 -1.08 -17.16
CA SER A 222 -6.37 -1.40 -15.99
C SER A 222 -5.19 -0.46 -15.80
N GLY A 223 -4.91 0.43 -16.76
CA GLY A 223 -3.67 1.21 -16.79
C GLY A 223 -2.41 0.35 -16.94
N GLY A 224 -2.56 -0.91 -17.34
CA GLY A 224 -1.48 -1.90 -17.38
C GLY A 224 -1.11 -2.50 -16.03
N HIS A 225 -1.85 -2.23 -14.95
CA HIS A 225 -1.57 -2.79 -13.61
C HIS A 225 -1.63 -4.32 -13.61
N ILE A 226 -0.48 -4.98 -13.42
CA ILE A 226 -0.32 -6.44 -13.63
C ILE A 226 -1.42 -7.30 -12.99
N LYS A 227 -1.68 -7.15 -11.68
CA LYS A 227 -2.72 -7.95 -11.00
C LYS A 227 -4.12 -7.64 -11.51
N LEU A 228 -4.42 -6.38 -11.82
CA LEU A 228 -5.74 -5.97 -12.31
C LEU A 228 -5.94 -6.42 -13.76
N THR A 229 -4.95 -6.22 -14.64
CA THR A 229 -4.91 -6.76 -16.00
C THR A 229 -5.18 -8.26 -16.00
N LYS A 230 -4.53 -8.99 -15.09
CA LYS A 230 -4.75 -10.44 -14.92
C LYS A 230 -6.20 -10.75 -14.59
N VAL A 231 -6.74 -10.11 -13.55
CA VAL A 231 -8.13 -10.34 -13.11
C VAL A 231 -9.12 -10.02 -14.22
N LEU A 232 -8.95 -8.90 -14.92
CA LEU A 232 -9.82 -8.53 -16.04
C LEU A 232 -9.75 -9.54 -17.19
N ALA A 233 -8.56 -9.99 -17.55
CA ALA A 233 -8.35 -10.98 -18.60
C ALA A 233 -8.94 -12.35 -18.23
N GLU A 234 -8.73 -12.82 -17.01
CA GLU A 234 -9.28 -14.08 -16.51
C GLU A 234 -10.82 -14.03 -16.43
N SER A 235 -11.38 -12.95 -15.88
CA SER A 235 -12.83 -12.73 -15.81
C SER A 235 -13.48 -12.67 -17.19
N HIS A 236 -12.87 -11.96 -18.14
CA HIS A 236 -13.36 -11.87 -19.50
C HIS A 236 -13.32 -13.23 -20.22
N LEU A 237 -12.22 -13.97 -20.08
CA LEU A 237 -12.01 -15.23 -20.79
C LEU A 237 -12.79 -16.41 -20.19
N ARG A 238 -12.95 -16.44 -18.86
CA ARG A 238 -13.59 -17.53 -18.13
C ARG A 238 -15.11 -17.35 -18.03
N GLU A 239 -15.54 -16.14 -17.68
CA GLU A 239 -16.93 -15.85 -17.30
C GLU A 239 -17.66 -15.05 -18.39
N ASN A 240 -17.01 -14.75 -19.51
CA ASN A 240 -17.52 -13.88 -20.58
C ASN A 240 -18.00 -12.53 -20.04
N ILE A 241 -17.36 -12.03 -18.98
CA ILE A 241 -17.67 -10.73 -18.40
C ILE A 241 -17.34 -9.64 -19.44
N SER A 242 -18.31 -8.75 -19.66
CA SER A 242 -18.12 -7.62 -20.57
C SER A 242 -17.10 -6.62 -20.01
N LEU A 243 -16.25 -6.09 -20.90
CA LEU A 243 -15.21 -5.11 -20.58
C LEU A 243 -15.76 -3.67 -20.49
N ASP A 244 -16.96 -3.48 -19.99
CA ASP A 244 -17.52 -2.15 -19.69
C ASP A 244 -17.41 -1.82 -18.20
N MET A 245 -17.29 -0.53 -17.88
CA MET A 245 -17.00 -0.09 -16.51
C MET A 245 -18.04 -0.52 -15.49
N ASP A 246 -19.34 -0.47 -15.82
CA ASP A 246 -20.42 -0.82 -14.90
C ASP A 246 -20.38 -2.31 -14.53
N THR A 247 -20.22 -3.19 -15.52
CA THR A 247 -20.10 -4.63 -15.30
C THR A 247 -18.84 -4.97 -14.50
N LEU A 248 -17.70 -4.38 -14.85
CA LEU A 248 -16.44 -4.62 -14.17
C LEU A 248 -16.49 -4.16 -12.70
N LEU A 249 -17.08 -3.00 -12.42
CA LEU A 249 -17.22 -2.48 -11.06
C LEU A 249 -18.18 -3.32 -10.21
N LYS A 250 -19.11 -4.08 -10.79
CA LYS A 250 -19.98 -5.02 -10.05
C LYS A 250 -19.33 -6.38 -9.81
N THR A 251 -18.20 -6.65 -10.46
CA THR A 251 -17.51 -7.94 -10.36
C THR A 251 -16.69 -7.99 -9.05
N GLN A 252 -17.01 -8.94 -8.17
CA GLN A 252 -16.43 -9.01 -6.82
C GLN A 252 -14.89 -9.08 -6.80
N ILE A 253 -14.28 -9.90 -7.67
CA ILE A 253 -12.81 -10.04 -7.72
C ILE A 253 -12.12 -8.76 -8.22
N VAL A 254 -12.79 -8.01 -9.09
CA VAL A 254 -12.32 -6.70 -9.59
C VAL A 254 -12.40 -5.67 -8.47
N GLN A 255 -13.53 -5.58 -7.77
CA GLN A 255 -13.67 -4.72 -6.60
C GLN A 255 -12.64 -5.04 -5.51
N ALA A 256 -12.40 -6.32 -5.21
CA ALA A 256 -11.41 -6.72 -4.22
C ALA A 256 -10.00 -6.22 -4.59
N THR A 257 -9.64 -6.34 -5.87
CA THR A 257 -8.34 -5.87 -6.37
C THR A 257 -8.22 -4.35 -6.31
N LEU A 258 -9.28 -3.61 -6.65
CA LEU A 258 -9.30 -2.14 -6.57
C LEU A 258 -9.26 -1.65 -5.11
N SER A 259 -9.99 -2.32 -4.22
CA SER A 259 -9.98 -2.05 -2.78
C SER A 259 -8.61 -2.27 -2.16
N GLU A 260 -7.85 -3.29 -2.59
CA GLU A 260 -6.48 -3.52 -2.12
C GLU A 260 -5.54 -2.37 -2.49
N ILE A 261 -5.65 -1.84 -3.72
CA ILE A 261 -4.91 -0.65 -4.14
C ILE A 261 -5.32 0.56 -3.30
N TRP A 262 -6.64 0.77 -3.13
CA TRP A 262 -7.18 1.89 -2.36
C TRP A 262 -6.75 1.88 -0.89
N LEU A 263 -6.83 0.72 -0.23
CA LEU A 263 -6.49 0.56 1.19
C LEU A 263 -4.98 0.61 1.46
N ALA A 264 -4.14 0.44 0.44
CA ALA A 264 -2.70 0.64 0.56
C ALA A 264 -2.27 2.12 0.61
N LEU A 265 -3.19 3.04 0.27
CA LEU A 265 -2.95 4.48 0.30
C LEU A 265 -3.26 5.06 1.68
N THR A 266 -2.52 6.10 2.05
CA THR A 266 -2.77 6.88 3.27
C THR A 266 -4.04 7.72 3.13
N ALA A 267 -4.60 8.17 4.25
CA ALA A 267 -5.79 9.02 4.23
C ALA A 267 -5.61 10.32 3.40
N PRO A 268 -4.47 11.04 3.49
CA PRO A 268 -4.23 12.18 2.60
C PRO A 268 -4.24 11.77 1.11
N GLU A 269 -3.60 10.67 0.74
CA GLU A 269 -3.53 10.18 -0.65
C GLU A 269 -4.89 9.78 -1.18
N GLN A 270 -5.69 9.09 -0.36
CA GLN A 270 -7.08 8.78 -0.67
C GLN A 270 -7.89 10.05 -0.91
N GLN A 271 -7.73 11.07 -0.05
CA GLN A 271 -8.39 12.36 -0.22
C GLN A 271 -7.94 13.07 -1.50
N ALA A 272 -6.64 13.06 -1.81
CA ALA A 272 -6.11 13.64 -3.03
C ALA A 272 -6.67 12.94 -4.29
N LEU A 273 -6.72 11.60 -4.31
CA LEU A 273 -7.35 10.86 -5.40
C LEU A 273 -8.83 11.18 -5.55
N ARG A 274 -9.58 11.31 -4.43
CA ARG A 274 -10.99 11.72 -4.48
C ARG A 274 -11.15 13.12 -5.07
N SER A 275 -10.31 14.07 -4.67
CA SER A 275 -10.31 15.42 -5.24
C SER A 275 -10.04 15.38 -6.74
N VAL A 276 -8.98 14.68 -7.19
CA VAL A 276 -8.66 14.56 -8.62
C VAL A 276 -9.78 13.87 -9.39
N ALA A 277 -10.36 12.80 -8.85
CA ALA A 277 -11.47 12.08 -9.48
C ALA A 277 -12.72 12.96 -9.65
N GLN A 278 -12.95 13.89 -8.73
CA GLN A 278 -14.05 14.87 -8.76
C GLN A 278 -13.68 16.18 -9.48
N ASN A 279 -12.52 16.27 -10.13
CA ASN A 279 -11.98 17.49 -10.75
C ASN A 279 -11.89 18.68 -9.76
N LYS A 280 -11.46 18.42 -8.53
CA LYS A 280 -11.17 19.41 -7.48
C LYS A 280 -9.66 19.50 -7.25
N GLU A 281 -9.21 20.65 -6.76
CA GLU A 281 -7.79 20.86 -6.45
C GLU A 281 -7.37 20.04 -5.20
N PRO A 282 -6.39 19.13 -5.33
CA PRO A 282 -5.89 18.33 -4.22
C PRO A 282 -4.85 19.10 -3.38
N MET A 283 -4.55 18.63 -2.16
CA MET A 283 -3.41 19.13 -1.40
C MET A 283 -2.09 18.82 -2.14
N LYS A 284 -1.21 19.82 -2.27
CA LYS A 284 -0.02 19.75 -3.12
C LYS A 284 0.98 18.66 -2.69
N ASP A 285 1.27 18.54 -1.39
CA ASP A 285 2.31 17.63 -0.89
C ASP A 285 1.97 16.14 -1.10
N THR A 286 0.70 15.82 -1.31
CA THR A 286 0.23 14.44 -1.47
C THR A 286 0.32 13.92 -2.91
N LEU A 287 0.38 14.82 -3.89
CA LEU A 287 0.39 14.43 -5.31
C LEU A 287 1.71 13.79 -5.72
N GLU A 288 2.82 14.18 -5.11
CA GLU A 288 4.13 13.65 -5.47
C GLU A 288 4.21 12.14 -5.25
N ASN A 289 3.68 11.65 -4.12
CA ASN A 289 3.66 10.21 -3.83
C ASN A 289 2.77 9.44 -4.81
N LEU A 290 1.59 9.97 -5.14
CA LEU A 290 0.69 9.34 -6.12
C LEU A 290 1.31 9.27 -7.52
N ILE A 291 2.13 10.26 -7.90
CA ILE A 291 2.88 10.25 -9.16
C ILE A 291 4.04 9.26 -9.09
N LYS A 292 4.78 9.20 -7.98
CA LYS A 292 5.85 8.19 -7.78
C LYS A 292 5.30 6.76 -7.83
N PHE A 293 4.10 6.53 -7.30
CA PHE A 293 3.39 5.25 -7.42
C PHE A 293 2.77 5.01 -8.80
N ASP A 294 2.95 5.95 -9.74
CA ASP A 294 2.40 5.92 -11.10
C ASP A 294 0.87 5.77 -11.12
N LEU A 295 0.17 6.17 -10.05
CA LEU A 295 -1.30 6.19 -9.98
C LEU A 295 -1.88 7.45 -10.65
N LEU A 296 -1.11 8.54 -10.67
CA LEU A 296 -1.42 9.77 -11.37
C LEU A 296 -0.28 10.17 -12.31
N LYS A 297 -0.62 10.76 -13.46
CA LYS A 297 0.33 11.40 -14.37
C LYS A 297 0.02 12.87 -14.50
N LYS A 298 1.06 13.69 -14.56
CA LYS A 298 0.94 15.13 -14.83
C LYS A 298 0.84 15.34 -16.34
N LEU A 299 -0.16 16.10 -16.79
CA LEU A 299 -0.28 16.49 -18.20
C LEU A 299 0.82 17.52 -18.54
N GLU A 300 1.61 17.24 -19.55
CA GLU A 300 2.58 18.20 -20.07
C GLU A 300 1.86 19.38 -20.74
N GLN A 301 2.32 20.60 -20.48
CA GLN A 301 1.71 21.85 -20.99
C GLN A 301 1.67 21.92 -22.54
N SER A 302 2.43 21.08 -23.24
CA SER A 302 2.52 21.00 -24.70
C SER A 302 1.27 20.45 -25.39
N ASN A 303 0.35 19.78 -24.68
CA ASN A 303 -0.87 19.17 -25.24
C ASN A 303 -2.18 19.88 -24.85
N LEU A 304 -2.11 21.05 -24.20
CA LEU A 304 -3.30 21.84 -23.90
C LEU A 304 -3.70 22.70 -25.11
N PRO A 305 -4.94 22.60 -25.63
CA PRO A 305 -5.41 23.52 -26.65
C PRO A 305 -5.30 24.96 -26.13
N ARG A 306 -4.49 25.79 -26.78
CA ARG A 306 -4.27 27.21 -26.46
C ARG A 306 -5.53 28.04 -26.71
N ARG A 307 -6.57 27.88 -25.90
CA ARG A 307 -7.75 28.77 -25.82
C ARG A 307 -8.49 28.47 -24.50
N GLN A 308 -7.96 28.99 -23.39
CA GLN A 308 -8.68 29.41 -22.19
C GLN A 308 -7.68 29.86 -21.11
N ALA A 309 -6.97 30.95 -21.36
CA ALA A 309 -6.19 31.64 -20.33
C ALA A 309 -7.16 32.35 -19.36
N GLY A 310 -7.68 31.58 -18.40
CA GLY A 310 -8.56 32.01 -17.32
C GLY A 310 -9.17 30.79 -16.63
N ASN A 311 -8.64 30.43 -15.46
CA ASN A 311 -9.02 29.27 -14.59
C ASN A 311 -8.54 27.85 -15.01
N LEU A 312 -7.28 27.69 -15.45
CA LEU A 312 -6.69 26.41 -15.88
C LEU A 312 -5.89 25.61 -14.81
N THR A 313 -6.32 25.61 -13.54
CA THR A 313 -5.66 24.76 -12.52
C THR A 313 -6.23 23.33 -12.47
N ILE A 314 -7.40 23.08 -13.05
CA ILE A 314 -8.24 21.90 -12.76
C ILE A 314 -7.90 20.66 -13.63
N GLN A 315 -7.17 20.79 -14.74
CA GLN A 315 -6.89 19.69 -15.69
C GLN A 315 -5.41 19.28 -15.75
N GLN A 316 -4.70 19.22 -14.62
CA GLN A 316 -3.25 18.95 -14.63
C GLN A 316 -2.87 17.49 -14.35
N TYR A 317 -3.79 16.67 -13.84
CA TYR A 317 -3.51 15.28 -13.44
C TYR A 317 -4.53 14.30 -13.99
N ILE A 318 -4.06 13.17 -14.48
CA ILE A 318 -4.88 12.06 -14.99
C ILE A 318 -4.60 10.79 -14.20
N PHE A 319 -5.62 9.97 -13.99
CA PHE A 319 -5.44 8.63 -13.43
C PHE A 319 -4.73 7.75 -14.45
N THR A 320 -3.71 7.03 -14.00
CA THR A 320 -3.05 6.00 -14.83
C THR A 320 -3.95 4.78 -15.00
N ILE A 321 -4.77 4.47 -13.98
CA ILE A 321 -5.75 3.37 -14.00
C ILE A 321 -7.17 3.96 -14.13
N PRO A 322 -7.78 4.00 -15.32
CA PRO A 322 -9.13 4.51 -15.50
C PRO A 322 -10.18 3.80 -14.65
N LEU A 323 -10.10 2.47 -14.51
CA LEU A 323 -11.05 1.72 -13.67
C LEU A 323 -10.97 2.13 -12.18
N LEU A 324 -9.78 2.48 -11.69
CA LEU A 324 -9.61 2.97 -10.32
C LEU A 324 -10.28 4.33 -10.15
N LYS A 325 -10.21 5.22 -11.15
CA LYS A 325 -10.94 6.50 -11.13
C LYS A 325 -12.44 6.25 -10.96
N GLU A 326 -13.01 5.37 -11.78
CA GLU A 326 -14.45 5.06 -11.71
C GLU A 326 -14.83 4.39 -10.38
N PHE A 327 -13.98 3.53 -9.83
CA PHE A 327 -14.15 2.96 -8.50
C PHE A 327 -14.16 4.02 -7.39
N VAL A 328 -13.24 4.99 -7.45
CA VAL A 328 -13.18 6.11 -6.49
C VAL A 328 -14.41 7.01 -6.58
N ILE A 329 -15.01 7.18 -7.76
CA ILE A 329 -16.22 7.99 -7.95
C ILE A 329 -17.47 7.25 -7.49
N SER A 330 -17.64 6.00 -7.90
CA SER A 330 -18.90 5.26 -7.77
C SER A 330 -18.98 4.41 -6.51
N THR A 331 -17.87 3.79 -6.11
CA THR A 331 -17.86 2.70 -5.13
C THR A 331 -17.33 3.19 -3.78
N VAL A 332 -16.23 3.95 -3.77
CA VAL A 332 -15.65 4.49 -2.53
C VAL A 332 -16.65 5.29 -1.68
N PRO A 333 -17.53 6.16 -2.21
CA PRO A 333 -18.54 6.85 -1.41
C PRO A 333 -19.57 5.91 -0.76
N THR A 334 -19.76 4.71 -1.31
CA THR A 334 -20.64 3.68 -0.73
C THR A 334 -19.91 2.79 0.28
N LEU A 335 -18.61 2.53 0.08
CA LEU A 335 -17.75 1.81 1.01
C LEU A 335 -17.45 2.63 2.26
N ILE A 336 -17.14 3.91 2.06
CA ILE A 336 -17.18 4.96 3.08
C ILE A 336 -18.64 5.36 3.23
N SER A 337 -19.49 4.42 3.62
CA SER A 337 -20.83 4.80 4.07
C SER A 337 -20.63 5.67 5.31
N GLU A 338 -20.85 6.97 5.14
CA GLU A 338 -20.98 7.88 6.26
C GLU A 338 -22.21 7.54 7.12
N LYS A 339 -23.11 6.66 6.64
CA LYS A 339 -24.29 6.23 7.39
C LYS A 339 -23.92 5.46 8.63
N PHE A 340 -24.45 5.97 9.73
CA PHE A 340 -24.42 5.32 11.02
C PHE A 340 -25.58 4.33 11.12
N THR A 341 -25.28 3.07 11.42
CA THR A 341 -26.28 2.03 11.68
C THR A 341 -26.15 1.53 13.10
N PHE A 342 -27.27 1.44 13.81
CA PHE A 342 -27.35 0.88 15.15
C PHE A 342 -27.99 -0.52 15.09
N ASN A 343 -27.34 -1.52 15.66
CA ASN A 343 -27.87 -2.86 15.80
C ASN A 343 -28.47 -3.04 17.20
N GLU A 344 -29.81 -3.13 17.28
CA GLU A 344 -30.51 -3.23 18.56
C GLU A 344 -30.16 -4.47 19.39
N LYS A 345 -29.79 -5.57 18.73
CA LYS A 345 -29.49 -6.87 19.38
C LYS A 345 -28.09 -6.89 19.98
N THR A 346 -27.10 -6.41 19.23
CA THR A 346 -25.69 -6.41 19.67
C THR A 346 -25.29 -5.12 20.39
N LYS A 347 -26.12 -4.07 20.33
CA LYS A 347 -25.82 -2.72 20.83
C LYS A 347 -24.60 -2.10 20.17
N GLU A 348 -24.34 -2.48 18.92
CA GLU A 348 -23.21 -1.99 18.13
C GLU A 348 -23.65 -0.83 17.22
N ILE A 349 -22.80 0.19 17.13
CA ILE A 349 -22.92 1.29 16.18
C ILE A 349 -21.82 1.14 15.14
N MET A 350 -22.19 1.12 13.87
CA MET A 350 -21.26 1.06 12.75
C MET A 350 -21.34 2.34 11.92
N ARG A 351 -20.20 2.83 11.42
CA ARG A 351 -20.10 3.85 10.36
C ARG A 351 -19.67 3.14 9.09
N GLY A 352 -20.64 2.84 8.22
CA GLY A 352 -20.42 1.91 7.12
C GLY A 352 -20.02 0.53 7.62
N GLN A 353 -18.81 0.06 7.27
CA GLN A 353 -18.30 -1.25 7.71
C GLN A 353 -17.48 -1.19 9.01
N ASN A 354 -17.21 0.00 9.55
CA ASN A 354 -16.37 0.17 10.74
C ASN A 354 -17.21 0.12 12.01
N LEU A 355 -16.88 -0.77 12.95
CA LEU A 355 -17.41 -0.76 14.31
C LEU A 355 -16.82 0.44 15.06
N ILE A 356 -17.65 1.38 15.49
CA ILE A 356 -17.19 2.58 16.20
C ILE A 356 -17.54 2.57 17.69
N THR A 357 -18.38 1.63 18.15
CA THR A 357 -18.76 1.50 19.57
C THR A 357 -17.57 1.53 20.50
N ASP A 358 -16.49 0.81 20.19
CA ASP A 358 -15.31 0.67 21.04
C ASP A 358 -14.49 1.96 21.19
N LEU A 359 -14.70 2.93 20.29
CA LEU A 359 -14.01 4.22 20.31
C LEU A 359 -14.77 5.25 21.15
N LEU A 360 -16.03 4.97 21.52
CA LEU A 360 -16.91 5.91 22.22
C LEU A 360 -16.84 5.67 23.74
N SER A 361 -16.76 6.76 24.50
CA SER A 361 -17.06 6.73 25.93
C SER A 361 -18.54 6.44 26.17
N PRO A 362 -18.94 6.02 27.38
CA PRO A 362 -20.35 5.72 27.68
C PRO A 362 -21.32 6.87 27.38
N GLN A 363 -20.90 8.12 27.57
CA GLN A 363 -21.71 9.30 27.27
C GLN A 363 -21.79 9.58 25.77
N GLU A 364 -20.68 9.45 25.04
CA GLU A 364 -20.65 9.63 23.58
C GLU A 364 -21.46 8.52 22.87
N TYR A 365 -21.41 7.29 23.38
CA TYR A 365 -22.20 6.17 22.88
C TYR A 365 -23.70 6.45 23.03
N ARG A 366 -24.16 6.82 24.24
CA ARG A 366 -25.58 7.15 24.49
C ARG A 366 -26.06 8.31 23.62
N LEU A 367 -25.22 9.35 23.49
CA LEU A 367 -25.52 10.49 22.64
C LEU A 367 -25.69 10.06 21.18
N LEU A 368 -24.73 9.31 20.64
CA LEU A 368 -24.78 8.87 19.24
C LEU A 368 -25.95 7.93 18.98
N GLN A 369 -26.22 6.97 19.89
CA GLN A 369 -27.38 6.09 19.81
C GLN A 369 -28.68 6.91 19.74
N PHE A 370 -28.87 7.85 20.67
CA PHE A 370 -30.07 8.69 20.72
C PHE A 370 -30.23 9.56 19.46
N LEU A 371 -29.13 10.09 18.92
CA LEU A 371 -29.13 10.86 17.68
C LEU A 371 -29.49 10.00 16.45
N ILE A 372 -29.00 8.76 16.37
CA ILE A 372 -29.33 7.81 15.30
C ILE A 372 -30.81 7.43 15.35
N GLU A 373 -31.33 7.08 16.54
CA GLU A 373 -32.74 6.71 16.74
C GLU A 373 -33.70 7.87 16.42
N ASN A 374 -33.24 9.12 16.51
CA ASN A 374 -34.01 10.32 16.22
C ASN A 374 -33.52 11.07 14.97
N GLN A 375 -32.98 10.34 13.98
CA GLN A 375 -32.46 10.90 12.74
C GLN A 375 -33.41 11.94 12.10
N GLY A 376 -32.84 13.06 11.65
CA GLY A 376 -33.56 14.15 10.98
C GLY A 376 -34.39 15.03 11.89
N ARG A 377 -34.67 14.62 13.13
CA ARG A 377 -35.39 15.42 14.13
C ARG A 377 -34.48 16.47 14.75
N LEU A 378 -35.05 17.63 15.09
CA LEU A 378 -34.39 18.60 15.96
C LEU A 378 -34.42 18.05 17.39
N ILE A 379 -33.23 17.91 17.99
CA ILE A 379 -33.02 17.44 19.34
C ILE A 379 -32.60 18.61 20.21
N THR A 380 -33.36 18.90 21.25
CA THR A 380 -33.05 19.98 22.17
C THR A 380 -31.96 19.57 23.18
N ARG A 381 -31.34 20.57 23.83
CA ARG A 381 -30.35 20.32 24.88
C ARG A 381 -30.93 19.53 26.06
N ASP A 382 -32.17 19.82 26.45
CA ASP A 382 -32.88 19.09 27.51
C ASP A 382 -33.09 17.61 27.16
N GLU A 383 -33.37 17.31 25.89
CA GLU A 383 -33.51 15.93 25.42
C GLU A 383 -32.17 15.19 25.47
N ILE A 384 -31.07 15.85 25.11
CA ILE A 384 -29.72 15.31 25.23
C ILE A 384 -29.40 15.02 26.70
N ILE A 385 -29.73 15.94 27.61
CA ILE A 385 -29.50 15.76 29.05
C ILE A 385 -30.19 14.48 29.54
N LYS A 386 -31.48 14.32 29.20
CA LYS A 386 -32.28 13.16 29.61
C LYS A 386 -31.76 11.85 29.03
N ALA A 387 -31.30 11.85 27.78
CA ALA A 387 -30.80 10.65 27.11
C ALA A 387 -29.42 10.21 27.61
N VAL A 388 -28.51 11.15 27.86
CA VAL A 388 -27.11 10.86 28.20
C VAL A 388 -26.93 10.65 29.72
N TRP A 389 -27.65 11.42 30.55
CA TRP A 389 -27.56 11.41 32.02
C TRP A 389 -28.90 11.04 32.70
N PRO A 390 -29.39 9.79 32.54
CA PRO A 390 -30.70 9.38 33.07
C PRO A 390 -30.78 9.34 34.62
N GLN A 391 -29.63 9.41 35.31
CA GLN A 391 -29.55 9.37 36.78
C GLN A 391 -29.32 10.76 37.41
N ALA A 392 -29.17 11.82 36.61
CA ALA A 392 -29.10 13.17 37.13
C ALA A 392 -30.49 13.58 37.61
N LEU A 393 -30.71 13.59 38.93
CA LEU A 393 -31.99 13.91 39.55
C LEU A 393 -32.48 15.35 39.27
N VAL A 394 -31.61 16.23 38.74
CA VAL A 394 -31.95 17.61 38.37
C VAL A 394 -31.14 18.04 37.15
N ALA A 395 -31.79 18.61 36.13
CA ALA A 395 -31.14 19.19 34.94
C ALA A 395 -30.27 20.43 35.29
N GLU A 396 -30.48 21.01 36.47
CA GLU A 396 -29.84 22.24 36.98
C GLU A 396 -28.31 22.13 37.18
N GLY A 397 -27.71 20.94 37.07
CA GLY A 397 -26.28 20.72 37.25
C GLY A 397 -25.45 20.52 35.96
N ILE A 398 -26.08 20.40 34.79
CA ILE A 398 -25.39 20.17 33.51
C ILE A 398 -25.44 21.46 32.70
N THR A 399 -24.29 22.07 32.46
CA THR A 399 -24.21 23.33 31.73
C THR A 399 -24.24 23.10 30.21
N ASP A 400 -24.66 24.13 29.46
CA ASP A 400 -24.64 24.10 27.99
C ASP A 400 -23.23 23.83 27.44
N GLU A 401 -22.19 24.29 28.12
CA GLU A 401 -20.79 24.04 27.74
C GLU A 401 -20.42 22.56 27.85
N ALA A 402 -20.98 21.82 28.82
CA ALA A 402 -20.74 20.39 28.96
C ALA A 402 -21.35 19.60 27.78
N ILE A 403 -22.53 20.03 27.31
CA ILE A 403 -23.18 19.46 26.12
C ILE A 403 -22.37 19.77 24.87
N ASP A 404 -21.94 21.03 24.70
CA ASP A 404 -21.15 21.44 23.55
C ASP A 404 -19.79 20.71 23.52
N GLN A 405 -19.16 20.49 24.67
CA GLN A 405 -17.93 19.70 24.78
C GLN A 405 -18.16 18.22 24.43
N LEU A 406 -19.27 17.62 24.86
CA LEU A 406 -19.61 16.25 24.52
C LEU A 406 -19.88 16.09 23.02
N ILE A 407 -20.62 17.02 22.41
CA ILE A 407 -20.85 17.08 20.96
C ILE A 407 -19.53 17.23 20.21
N TYR A 408 -18.64 18.11 20.67
CA TYR A 408 -17.34 18.29 20.04
C TYR A 408 -16.46 17.03 20.11
N ARG A 409 -16.44 16.33 21.25
CA ARG A 409 -15.71 15.06 21.38
C ARG A 409 -16.32 13.95 20.51
N LEU A 410 -17.65 13.90 20.41
CA LEU A 410 -18.34 13.01 19.50
C LEU A 410 -17.95 13.31 18.04
N ARG A 411 -17.94 14.57 17.62
CA ARG A 411 -17.54 14.99 16.27
C ARG A 411 -16.10 14.61 15.95
N LYS A 412 -15.17 14.70 16.90
CA LYS A 412 -13.79 14.22 16.73
C LYS A 412 -13.69 12.74 16.34
N LYS A 413 -14.71 11.94 16.66
CA LYS A 413 -14.74 10.50 16.40
C LYS A 413 -15.65 10.12 15.22
N THR A 414 -16.55 11.01 14.83
CA THR A 414 -17.63 10.71 13.88
C THR A 414 -17.58 11.57 12.61
N GLU A 415 -16.90 12.71 12.62
CA GLU A 415 -16.79 13.66 11.50
C GLU A 415 -15.35 13.69 10.95
N ASP A 416 -15.22 14.02 9.67
CA ASP A 416 -13.91 14.23 9.04
C ASP A 416 -13.26 15.57 9.48
N ASP A 417 -14.09 16.61 9.67
CA ASP A 417 -13.71 17.89 10.27
C ASP A 417 -14.71 18.26 11.39
N PRO A 418 -14.30 18.24 12.67
CA PRO A 418 -15.18 18.57 13.80
C PRO A 418 -15.72 20.01 13.80
N ASN A 419 -15.04 20.94 13.12
CA ASN A 419 -15.45 22.34 13.04
C ASN A 419 -16.44 22.59 11.89
N ASN A 420 -16.51 21.67 10.92
CA ASN A 420 -17.43 21.71 9.80
C ASN A 420 -18.22 20.39 9.69
N PRO A 421 -19.11 20.11 10.67
CA PRO A 421 -19.77 18.82 10.82
C PRO A 421 -20.82 18.59 9.72
N LYS A 422 -20.86 17.37 9.18
CA LYS A 422 -21.88 16.94 8.21
C LYS A 422 -23.00 16.15 8.87
N HIS A 423 -22.70 15.37 9.92
CA HIS A 423 -23.67 14.49 10.56
C HIS A 423 -24.36 15.14 11.73
N THR A 424 -23.60 15.71 12.67
CA THR A 424 -24.15 16.34 13.88
C THR A 424 -24.23 17.85 13.68
N ILE A 425 -25.31 18.35 13.08
CA ILE A 425 -25.48 19.76 12.71
C ILE A 425 -26.00 20.57 13.90
N THR A 426 -25.34 21.69 14.22
CA THR A 426 -25.82 22.65 15.21
C THR A 426 -26.91 23.54 14.62
N VAL A 427 -28.08 23.56 15.24
CA VAL A 427 -29.16 24.53 14.95
C VAL A 427 -29.11 25.62 16.01
N LYS A 428 -28.59 26.79 15.64
CA LYS A 428 -28.32 27.91 16.57
C LYS A 428 -29.55 28.24 17.42
N GLY A 429 -29.36 28.30 18.73
CA GLY A 429 -30.39 28.63 19.71
C GLY A 429 -31.45 27.55 19.96
N GLN A 430 -31.36 26.40 19.30
CA GLN A 430 -32.42 25.37 19.36
C GLN A 430 -31.90 23.98 19.75
N GLY A 431 -30.70 23.60 19.31
CA GLY A 431 -30.10 22.31 19.64
C GLY A 431 -29.34 21.69 18.47
N PHE A 432 -29.52 20.40 18.24
CA PHE A 432 -28.75 19.62 17.26
C PHE A 432 -29.67 18.78 16.37
N ARG A 433 -29.22 18.53 15.15
CA ARG A 433 -29.89 17.60 14.21
C ARG A 433 -28.88 16.60 13.70
N PHE A 434 -29.28 15.34 13.64
CA PHE A 434 -28.44 14.27 13.12
C PHE A 434 -28.86 13.85 11.71
N ASN A 435 -27.91 13.92 10.77
CA ASN A 435 -28.04 13.53 9.38
C ASN A 435 -26.97 12.49 9.02
N PRO A 436 -27.26 11.18 9.09
CA PRO A 436 -26.30 10.13 8.77
C PRO A 436 -25.98 10.05 7.27
#